data_AF-A0A7X8UJ08-F1
#
_entry.id   AF-A0A7X8UJ08-F1
#
_cell.length_a   1.000
_cell.length_b   1.000
_cell.length_c   1.000
_cell.angle_alpha   90.00
_cell.angle_beta   90.00
_cell.angle_gamma   90.00
#
_symmetry.space_group_name_H-M   'P 1'
#
loop_
_entity.id
_entity.type
_entity.pdbx_description
1 polymer ?
#
loop_
_entity_poly.entity_id
_entity_poly.type
_entity_poly.pdbx_seq_one_letter_code
_entity_poly.pdbx_strand_id
1 'polypeptide(L)'
;MYQVEALCHRIVLIDRGRTVLYGPVNEIKRDFAANALVLEGEGDFSNLPQVLEVRREEGAWRLSLTGDADPQEVLRTLAARPGVRVDRFERAEPSLDDIFVSVVTGNGRPQTADRERPGVPRAQTPDRPAPSKPRRSKDVSRDDLGDR
;
A
#
# COMPACT_ATOMS: atom_id res chain seq x y z
N MET A 1 4.37 -12.89 -2.15
CA MET A 1 4.86 -11.53 -2.49
C MET A 1 6.35 -11.31 -2.17
N TYR A 2 7.18 -12.35 -1.94
CA TYR A 2 8.59 -12.15 -1.52
C TYR A 2 9.55 -11.65 -2.62
N GLN A 3 9.31 -12.00 -3.89
CA GLN A 3 10.22 -11.65 -4.99
C GLN A 3 10.27 -10.15 -5.32
N VAL A 4 9.16 -9.43 -5.09
CA VAL A 4 9.06 -7.99 -5.37
C VAL A 4 9.77 -7.18 -4.30
N GLU A 5 9.68 -7.59 -3.03
CA GLU A 5 10.37 -6.93 -1.93
C GLU A 5 11.89 -7.00 -2.03
N ALA A 6 12.42 -8.09 -2.56
CA ALA A 6 13.88 -8.28 -2.71
C ALA A 6 14.50 -7.47 -3.86
N LEU A 7 13.70 -7.02 -4.83
CA LEU A 7 14.19 -6.38 -6.06
C LEU A 7 13.78 -4.91 -6.19
N CYS A 8 12.67 -4.50 -5.57
CA CYS A 8 12.12 -3.16 -5.75
C CYS A 8 12.57 -2.18 -4.66
N HIS A 9 13.17 -1.06 -5.07
CA HIS A 9 13.49 0.04 -4.15
C HIS A 9 12.32 0.98 -3.92
N ARG A 10 11.33 1.00 -4.83
CA ARG A 10 10.16 1.90 -4.79
C ARG A 10 8.91 1.17 -5.24
N ILE A 11 7.77 1.53 -4.66
CA ILE A 11 6.46 0.99 -5.03
C ILE A 11 5.43 2.10 -5.23
N VAL A 12 4.42 1.78 -6.03
CA VAL A 12 3.21 2.59 -6.20
C VAL A 12 2.00 1.68 -5.95
N LEU A 13 1.07 2.15 -5.12
CA LEU A 13 -0.20 1.49 -4.87
C LEU A 13 -1.31 2.31 -5.55
N ILE A 14 -2.13 1.65 -6.36
CA ILE A 14 -3.24 2.28 -7.08
C ILE A 14 -4.53 1.60 -6.64
N ASP A 15 -5.47 2.38 -6.11
CA ASP A 15 -6.85 1.95 -5.84
C ASP A 15 -7.82 2.76 -6.69
N ARG A 16 -8.77 2.09 -7.35
CA ARG A 16 -9.82 2.72 -8.19
C ARG A 16 -9.29 3.81 -9.14
N GLY A 17 -8.16 3.55 -9.79
CA GLY A 17 -7.53 4.45 -10.76
C GLY A 17 -6.87 5.69 -10.16
N ARG A 18 -6.65 5.72 -8.83
CA ARG A 18 -5.96 6.79 -8.12
C ARG A 18 -4.74 6.24 -7.40
N THR A 19 -3.63 6.96 -7.49
CA THR A 19 -2.45 6.66 -6.67
C THR A 19 -2.76 6.97 -5.22
N VAL A 20 -2.71 5.95 -4.37
CA VAL A 20 -2.96 6.09 -2.92
C VAL A 20 -1.67 6.06 -2.11
N LEU A 21 -0.59 5.48 -2.65
CA LEU A 21 0.70 5.43 -1.98
C LEU A 21 1.84 5.40 -3.02
N TYR A 22 2.90 6.15 -2.78
CA TYR A 22 4.08 6.18 -3.65
C TYR A 22 5.34 6.52 -2.85
N GLY A 23 6.38 5.70 -2.97
CA GLY A 23 7.62 5.96 -2.25
C GLY A 23 8.59 4.77 -2.21
N PRO A 24 9.71 4.92 -1.50
CA PRO A 24 10.64 3.83 -1.22
C PRO A 24 10.01 2.76 -0.34
N VAL A 25 10.26 1.48 -0.64
CA VAL A 25 9.68 0.34 0.09
C VAL A 25 10.00 0.41 1.59
N ASN A 26 11.24 0.75 1.95
CA ASN A 26 11.67 0.83 3.35
C ASN A 26 11.01 1.99 4.12
N GLU A 27 10.70 3.10 3.44
CA GLU A 27 9.99 4.22 4.08
C GLU A 27 8.53 3.83 4.31
N ILE A 28 7.89 3.25 3.31
CA ILE A 28 6.50 2.79 3.39
C ILE A 28 6.34 1.71 4.47
N LYS A 29 7.22 0.70 4.51
CA LYS A 29 7.19 -0.32 5.57
C LYS A 29 7.35 0.29 6.96
N ARG A 30 8.14 1.36 7.11
CA ARG A 30 8.28 2.07 8.39
C ARG A 30 7.03 2.86 8.75
N ASP A 31 6.44 3.57 7.80
CA ASP A 31 5.23 4.38 8.02
C ASP A 31 4.02 3.51 8.37
N PHE A 32 3.97 2.30 7.82
CA PHE A 32 2.94 1.30 8.07
C PHE A 32 3.36 0.24 9.08
N ALA A 33 4.47 0.44 9.80
CA ALA A 33 4.90 -0.49 10.83
C ALA A 33 3.80 -0.58 11.90
N ALA A 34 2.93 -1.57 11.75
CA ALA A 34 1.99 -1.93 12.78
C ALA A 34 2.80 -2.27 14.03
N ASN A 35 2.31 -1.88 15.20
CA ASN A 35 2.91 -2.33 16.46
C ASN A 35 2.66 -3.83 16.59
N ALA A 36 3.43 -4.65 15.89
CA ALA A 36 3.32 -6.07 15.88
C ALA A 36 4.68 -6.69 16.22
N LEU A 37 4.65 -7.82 16.91
CA LEU A 37 5.83 -8.57 17.34
C LEU A 37 5.76 -10.00 16.81
N VAL A 38 6.93 -10.54 16.47
CA VAL A 38 7.12 -11.96 16.19
C VAL A 38 7.93 -12.56 17.32
N LEU A 39 7.40 -13.63 17.91
CA LEU A 39 8.00 -14.35 19.02
C LEU A 39 8.16 -15.84 18.68
N GLU A 40 9.30 -16.41 19.03
CA GLU A 40 9.47 -17.86 19.06
C GLU A 40 9.83 -18.27 20.49
N GLY A 41 9.24 -19.36 20.98
CA GLY A 41 9.48 -19.82 22.33
C GLY A 41 8.43 -20.79 22.86
N GLU A 42 8.61 -21.16 24.11
CA GLU A 42 7.77 -22.10 24.85
C GLU A 42 7.04 -21.35 25.97
N GLY A 43 5.74 -21.62 26.14
CA GLY A 43 4.92 -21.01 27.19
C GLY A 43 3.66 -20.35 26.65
N ASP A 44 2.99 -19.61 27.54
CA ASP A 44 1.77 -18.87 27.22
C ASP A 44 2.06 -17.39 26.92
N PHE A 45 1.93 -17.03 25.65
CA PHE A 45 2.09 -15.66 25.13
C PHE A 45 0.76 -14.89 25.06
N SER A 46 -0.35 -15.49 25.52
CA SER A 46 -1.66 -14.85 25.55
C SER A 46 -1.87 -14.00 26.81
N ASN A 47 -3.01 -13.28 26.87
CA ASN A 47 -3.43 -12.51 28.05
C ASN A 47 -2.43 -11.41 28.47
N LEU A 48 -1.89 -10.67 27.52
CA LEU A 48 -1.09 -9.47 27.79
C LEU A 48 -1.96 -8.22 27.60
N PRO A 49 -1.94 -7.26 28.53
CA PRO A 49 -2.85 -6.12 28.49
C PRO A 49 -2.60 -5.21 27.28
N GLN A 50 -1.38 -5.18 26.75
CA GLN A 50 -1.01 -4.38 25.58
C GLN A 50 -1.22 -5.11 24.24
N VAL A 51 -1.71 -6.36 24.26
CA VAL A 51 -1.85 -7.21 23.06
C VAL A 51 -3.32 -7.33 22.68
N LEU A 52 -3.65 -6.88 21.48
CA LEU A 52 -4.99 -6.96 20.90
C LEU A 52 -5.30 -8.35 20.36
N GLU A 53 -4.30 -8.99 19.74
CA GLU A 53 -4.48 -10.28 19.10
C GLU A 53 -3.19 -11.09 19.14
N VAL A 54 -3.33 -12.40 19.35
CA VAL A 54 -2.24 -13.36 19.28
C VAL A 54 -2.59 -14.41 18.24
N ARG A 55 -1.75 -14.54 17.21
CA ARG A 55 -1.86 -15.58 16.17
C ARG A 55 -0.63 -16.46 16.18
N ARG A 56 -0.78 -17.69 15.72
CA ARG A 56 0.35 -18.60 15.51
C ARG A 56 0.48 -18.85 14.02
N GLU A 57 1.61 -18.46 13.43
CA GLU A 57 1.91 -18.55 12.01
C GLU A 57 3.29 -19.20 11.84
N GLU A 58 3.38 -20.24 11.01
CA GLU A 58 4.67 -20.87 10.62
C GLU A 58 5.57 -21.32 11.79
N GLY A 59 4.98 -21.61 12.96
CA GLY A 59 5.72 -22.03 14.16
C GLY A 59 6.12 -20.88 15.09
N ALA A 60 5.95 -19.63 14.66
CA ALA A 60 6.11 -18.43 15.47
C ALA A 60 4.76 -17.88 15.95
N TRP A 61 4.81 -17.04 16.97
CA TRP A 61 3.68 -16.28 17.49
C TRP A 61 3.75 -14.86 16.98
N ARG A 62 2.67 -14.38 16.38
CA ARG A 62 2.49 -13.00 15.93
C ARG A 62 1.55 -12.28 16.88
N LEU A 63 2.03 -11.22 17.52
CA LEU A 63 1.29 -10.45 18.51
C LEU A 63 1.00 -9.07 17.92
N SER A 64 -0.27 -8.73 17.78
CA SER A 64 -0.72 -7.38 17.42
C SER A 64 -0.87 -6.57 18.70
N LEU A 65 -0.13 -5.48 18.83
CA LEU A 65 -0.16 -4.61 19.99
C LEU A 65 -1.08 -3.39 19.78
N THR A 66 -1.44 -2.73 20.88
CA THR A 66 -2.09 -1.42 20.84
C THR A 66 -1.14 -0.33 20.30
N GLY A 67 -1.72 0.79 19.84
CA GLY A 67 -0.96 1.90 19.24
C GLY A 67 0.07 2.56 20.17
N ASP A 68 -0.12 2.41 21.48
CA ASP A 68 0.67 2.98 22.57
C ASP A 68 1.57 1.96 23.27
N ALA A 69 1.53 0.68 22.86
CA ALA A 69 2.32 -0.37 23.49
C ALA A 69 3.83 -0.21 23.25
N ASP A 70 4.63 -0.29 24.32
CA ASP A 70 6.08 -0.43 24.23
C ASP A 70 6.48 -1.91 24.08
N PRO A 71 7.12 -2.32 22.96
CA PRO A 71 7.67 -3.66 22.79
C PRO A 71 8.56 -4.14 23.95
N GLN A 72 9.32 -3.22 24.56
CA GLN A 72 10.22 -3.56 25.66
C GLN A 72 9.46 -3.93 26.94
N GLU A 73 8.34 -3.25 27.21
CA GLU A 73 7.47 -3.63 28.33
C GLU A 73 6.81 -4.98 28.12
N VAL A 74 6.41 -5.28 26.88
CA VAL A 74 5.87 -6.61 26.51
C VAL A 74 6.92 -7.69 26.75
N LEU A 75 8.17 -7.49 26.29
CA LEU A 75 9.26 -8.43 26.51
C LEU A 75 9.54 -8.65 28.00
N ARG A 76 9.60 -7.57 28.81
CA ARG A 76 9.80 -7.67 30.26
C ARG A 76 8.69 -8.46 30.94
N THR A 77 7.45 -8.22 30.54
CA THR A 77 6.27 -8.92 31.09
C THR A 77 6.32 -10.41 30.77
N LEU A 78 6.70 -10.77 29.55
CA LEU A 78 6.87 -12.17 29.14
C LEU A 78 8.03 -12.85 29.88
N ALA A 79 9.18 -12.18 30.00
CA ALA A 79 10.35 -12.71 30.68
C ALA A 79 10.15 -12.93 32.18
N ALA A 80 9.26 -12.16 32.81
CA ALA A 80 8.90 -12.30 34.22
C ALA A 80 7.90 -13.44 34.50
N ARG A 81 7.25 -14.01 33.46
CA ARG A 81 6.25 -15.06 33.65
C ARG A 81 6.91 -16.42 33.91
N PRO A 82 6.43 -17.18 34.92
CA PRO A 82 6.90 -18.53 35.15
C PRO A 82 6.50 -19.45 33.98
N GLY A 83 7.44 -20.27 33.51
CA GLY A 83 7.19 -21.24 32.43
C GLY A 83 7.17 -20.64 31.01
N VAL A 84 7.56 -19.37 30.85
CA VAL A 84 7.75 -18.75 29.53
C VAL A 84 9.25 -18.68 29.22
N ARG A 85 9.66 -19.23 28.07
CA ARG A 85 10.99 -19.10 27.50
C ARG A 85 10.88 -18.45 26.12
N VAL A 86 11.51 -17.30 25.95
CA VAL A 86 11.57 -16.58 24.67
C VAL A 86 12.89 -16.92 24.01
N ASP A 87 12.84 -17.57 22.85
CA ASP A 87 14.01 -17.95 22.06
C ASP A 87 14.31 -16.91 20.96
N ARG A 88 13.26 -16.25 20.41
CA ARG A 88 13.37 -15.14 19.45
C ARG A 88 12.36 -14.04 19.79
N PHE A 89 12.82 -12.79 19.75
CA PHE A 89 11.97 -11.61 19.87
C PHE A 89 12.31 -10.61 18.76
N GLU A 90 11.34 -10.31 17.92
CA GLU A 90 11.53 -9.40 16.79
C GLU A 90 10.32 -8.49 16.62
N ARG A 91 10.57 -7.24 16.21
CA ARG A 91 9.48 -6.36 15.79
C ARG A 91 9.06 -6.77 14.38
N ALA A 92 7.79 -7.09 14.20
CA ALA A 92 7.28 -7.48 12.90
C ALA A 92 7.43 -6.31 11.93
N GLU A 93 8.18 -6.52 10.85
CA GLU A 93 8.08 -5.63 9.69
C GLU A 93 6.79 -5.95 8.94
N PRO A 94 5.97 -4.94 8.59
CA PRO A 94 4.78 -5.17 7.80
C PRO A 94 5.18 -5.66 6.41
N SER A 95 4.49 -6.70 5.92
CA SER A 95 4.66 -7.12 4.53
C SER A 95 3.97 -6.13 3.59
N LEU A 96 4.37 -6.09 2.32
CA LEU A 96 3.66 -5.28 1.33
C LEU A 96 2.18 -5.70 1.18
N ASP A 97 1.86 -6.96 1.44
CA ASP A 97 0.49 -7.47 1.39
C ASP A 97 -0.36 -6.88 2.53
N ASP A 98 0.19 -6.86 3.75
CA ASP A 98 -0.46 -6.24 4.91
C ASP A 98 -0.70 -4.73 4.68
N ILE A 99 0.27 -4.06 4.06
CA ILE A 99 0.17 -2.63 3.72
C ILE A 99 -0.92 -2.43 2.66
N PHE A 100 -0.97 -3.26 1.63
CA PHE A 100 -2.03 -3.21 0.62
C PHE A 100 -3.41 -3.39 1.25
N VAL A 101 -3.59 -4.42 2.08
CA VAL A 101 -4.85 -4.68 2.77
C VAL A 101 -5.24 -3.49 3.65
N SER A 102 -4.31 -2.94 4.43
CA SER A 102 -4.55 -1.78 5.30
C SER A 102 -4.99 -0.53 4.52
N VAL A 103 -4.37 -0.26 3.36
CA VAL A 103 -4.71 0.90 2.52
C VAL A 103 -6.06 0.73 1.84
N VAL A 104 -6.37 -0.46 1.30
CA VAL A 104 -7.63 -0.72 0.58
C VAL A 104 -8.82 -0.84 1.53
N THR A 105 -8.61 -1.32 2.76
CA THR A 105 -9.66 -1.40 3.79
C THR A 105 -9.91 -0.08 4.55
N GLY A 106 -9.09 0.95 4.31
CA GLY A 106 -9.30 2.29 4.85
C GLY A 106 -8.78 2.51 6.28
N ASN A 107 -8.02 1.57 6.83
CA ASN A 107 -7.49 1.61 8.20
C ASN A 107 -6.02 2.09 8.30
N GLY A 108 -5.33 2.35 7.19
CA GLY A 108 -3.95 2.86 7.16
C GLY A 108 -3.84 4.32 6.71
N ARG A 109 -3.04 5.14 7.41
CA ARG A 109 -2.51 6.43 6.90
C ARG A 109 -0.99 6.27 6.74
N PRO A 110 -0.37 6.78 5.66
CA PRO A 110 -0.40 8.21 5.31
C PRO A 110 -0.97 8.56 3.92
N GLN A 111 -1.53 9.76 3.86
CA GLN A 111 -1.71 10.54 2.64
C GLN A 111 -0.39 11.23 2.30
N THR A 112 0.20 10.93 1.15
CA THR A 112 1.12 11.86 0.47
C THR A 112 0.69 11.99 -0.98
N ALA A 113 -0.49 12.58 -1.18
CA ALA A 113 -0.65 13.50 -2.29
C ALA A 113 0.03 14.81 -1.84
N ASP A 114 0.82 15.42 -2.72
CA ASP A 114 1.48 16.72 -2.54
C ASP A 114 2.68 16.79 -1.59
N ARG A 115 3.77 16.14 -1.98
CA ARG A 115 5.05 16.88 -2.00
C ARG A 115 5.31 17.30 -3.43
N GLU A 116 4.88 18.52 -3.72
CA GLU A 116 5.29 19.32 -4.86
C GLU A 116 6.81 19.18 -5.06
N ARG A 117 7.21 18.36 -6.04
CA ARG A 117 8.58 18.33 -6.56
C ARG A 117 8.52 18.87 -7.99
N PRO A 118 9.26 19.94 -8.32
CA PRO A 118 9.35 20.40 -9.69
C PRO A 118 10.06 19.34 -10.52
N GLY A 119 9.40 18.86 -11.60
CA GLY A 119 10.10 18.19 -12.70
C GLY A 119 9.79 16.72 -12.99
N VAL A 120 8.56 16.23 -12.79
CA VAL A 120 8.14 15.02 -13.53
C VAL A 120 7.50 15.48 -14.84
N PRO A 121 8.10 15.22 -16.03
CA PRO A 121 7.43 15.51 -17.29
C PRO A 121 6.18 14.64 -17.35
N ARG A 122 5.00 15.28 -17.42
CA ARG A 122 3.77 14.58 -17.81
C ARG A 122 4.08 13.83 -19.10
N ALA A 123 3.93 12.51 -19.10
CA ALA A 123 3.88 11.74 -20.34
C ALA A 123 2.73 12.33 -21.17
N GLN A 124 3.08 13.07 -22.21
CA GLN A 124 2.13 13.59 -23.17
C GLN A 124 1.57 12.38 -23.91
N THR A 125 0.30 12.07 -23.66
CA THR A 125 -0.47 11.21 -24.54
C THR A 125 -0.38 11.81 -25.94
N PRO A 126 0.04 11.08 -26.98
CA PRO A 126 0.08 11.63 -28.32
C PRO A 126 -1.32 12.10 -28.69
N ASP A 127 -1.42 13.38 -29.02
CA ASP A 127 -2.64 14.05 -29.43
C ASP A 127 -3.20 13.31 -30.64
N ARG A 128 -4.25 12.51 -30.42
CA ARG A 128 -4.93 11.79 -31.48
C ARG A 128 -5.82 12.82 -32.17
N PRO A 129 -5.53 13.23 -33.42
CA PRO A 129 -6.30 14.28 -34.06
C PRO A 129 -7.77 13.86 -34.21
N ALA A 130 -8.66 14.80 -33.89
CA ALA A 130 -10.10 14.63 -33.90
C ALA A 130 -10.64 14.16 -35.28
N PRO A 131 -11.73 13.38 -35.32
CA PRO A 131 -12.32 12.95 -36.59
C PRO A 131 -12.85 14.16 -37.38
N SER A 132 -12.38 14.28 -38.63
CA SER A 132 -12.82 15.32 -39.58
C SER A 132 -14.30 15.17 -39.91
N LYS A 133 -15.06 16.26 -39.74
CA LYS A 133 -16.49 16.33 -40.09
C LYS A 133 -16.70 16.10 -41.60
N PRO A 134 -17.83 15.51 -42.03
CA PRO A 134 -18.10 15.25 -43.44
C PRO A 134 -18.39 16.56 -44.18
N ARG A 135 -17.76 16.76 -45.33
CA ARG A 135 -18.04 17.89 -46.23
C ARG A 135 -19.44 17.71 -46.83
N ARG A 136 -20.34 18.64 -46.50
CA ARG A 136 -21.65 18.79 -47.16
C ARG A 136 -21.41 19.24 -48.60
N SER A 137 -21.69 18.38 -49.57
CA SER A 137 -21.85 18.73 -50.98
C SER A 137 -23.01 19.71 -51.10
N LYS A 138 -22.74 20.91 -51.61
CA LYS A 138 -23.78 21.75 -52.22
C LYS A 138 -23.91 21.29 -53.66
N ASP A 139 -24.97 20.53 -53.93
CA ASP A 139 -25.51 20.39 -55.27
C ASP A 139 -25.84 21.79 -55.80
N VAL A 140 -25.13 22.21 -56.84
CA VAL A 140 -25.61 23.26 -57.74
C VAL A 140 -26.17 22.52 -58.94
N SER A 141 -27.49 22.45 -58.96
CA SER A 141 -28.29 22.01 -60.09
C SER A 141 -27.90 22.78 -61.34
N ARG A 142 -27.50 22.04 -62.37
CA ARG A 142 -27.89 22.37 -63.75
C ARG A 142 -29.42 22.34 -63.79
N ASP A 143 -30.03 23.38 -64.35
CA ASP A 143 -31.03 23.22 -65.40
C ASP A 143 -31.43 24.59 -65.99
N ASP A 144 -31.56 24.58 -67.32
CA ASP A 144 -32.34 25.43 -68.22
C ASP A 144 -32.21 26.97 -68.21
N LEU A 145 -31.71 27.52 -69.33
CA LEU A 145 -32.54 28.21 -70.32
C LEU A 145 -31.72 28.51 -71.59
N GLY A 146 -32.26 28.14 -72.75
CA GLY A 146 -31.67 28.43 -74.06
C GLY A 146 -31.99 29.81 -74.63
N ASP A 147 -31.62 29.94 -75.91
CA ASP A 147 -32.11 30.88 -76.92
C ASP A 147 -31.49 32.29 -76.99
N ARG A 148 -30.47 32.45 -77.84
CA ARG A 148 -30.46 33.32 -79.05
C ARG A 148 -29.07 33.43 -79.68
#